data_AF-A0A9E7SS38-F1
#
_entry.id   AF-A0A9E7SS38-F1
#
_cell.length_a   1.000
_cell.length_b   1.000
_cell.length_c   1.000
_cell.angle_alpha   90.00
_cell.angle_beta   90.00
_cell.angle_gamma   90.00
#
_symmetry.space_group_name_H-M   'P 1'
#
loop_
_entity.id
_entity.type
_entity.pdbx_description
1 polymer ?
#
loop_
_entity_poly.entity_id
_entity_poly.type
_entity_poly.pdbx_seq_one_letter_code
_entity_poly.pdbx_strand_id
1 'polypeptide(L)'
;MADPAPRVPGDDTSRLELPCGESLDPHEIDLGMREYSCSCGDRHAVVTDVHPPSRFVPESLVAVLQETVDTADDFDEFGTPHLLGIVMEEFPDEVVVHDASEDGAVGYTLLWVTDFEARRLHVVVVELIVELMEHAISHADDGDAITEFETQMLEFDVESFVDQYRDVRDFESEYDAPV
;
A
#
# COMPACT_ATOMS: atom_id res chain seq x y z
N MET A 1 -33.42 -37.78 12.52
CA MET A 1 -31.99 -37.99 12.24
C MET A 1 -31.67 -37.03 11.12
N ALA A 2 -31.05 -35.90 11.43
CA ALA A 2 -30.63 -34.93 10.43
C ALA A 2 -29.22 -35.33 9.96
N ASP A 3 -29.06 -35.52 8.65
CA ASP A 3 -27.76 -35.69 8.01
C ASP A 3 -26.89 -34.46 8.31
N PRO A 4 -25.65 -34.61 8.78
CA PRO A 4 -24.72 -33.50 8.83
C PRO A 4 -24.38 -33.13 7.39
N ALA A 5 -24.73 -31.91 6.96
CA ALA A 5 -24.21 -31.35 5.73
C ALA A 5 -22.67 -31.42 5.76
N PRO A 6 -22.01 -31.77 4.64
CA PRO A 6 -20.55 -31.88 4.60
C PRO A 6 -19.96 -30.51 4.90
N ARG A 7 -19.38 -30.33 6.09
CA ARG A 7 -18.58 -29.16 6.42
C ARG A 7 -17.23 -29.34 5.75
N VAL A 8 -16.92 -28.42 4.84
CA VAL A 8 -15.58 -28.25 4.30
C VAL A 8 -14.69 -27.80 5.47
N PRO A 9 -13.59 -28.51 5.78
CA PRO A 9 -12.61 -28.01 6.73
C PRO A 9 -11.92 -26.79 6.12
N GLY A 10 -12.26 -25.60 6.60
CA GLY A 10 -11.68 -24.31 6.15
C GLY A 10 -12.51 -23.07 6.57
N ASP A 11 -13.80 -23.25 6.84
CA ASP A 11 -14.81 -22.18 6.70
C ASP A 11 -14.99 -21.20 7.88
N ASP A 12 -14.22 -21.30 8.97
CA ASP A 12 -14.51 -20.54 10.21
C ASP A 12 -13.32 -19.79 10.81
N THR A 13 -12.15 -19.72 10.15
CA THR A 13 -10.93 -19.15 10.78
C THR A 13 -10.16 -18.09 9.99
N SER A 14 -10.60 -17.72 8.79
CA SER A 14 -9.87 -16.79 7.92
C SER A 14 -10.33 -15.33 7.99
N ARG A 15 -11.33 -14.99 8.82
CA ARG A 15 -11.81 -13.60 8.90
C ARG A 15 -10.79 -12.68 9.56
N LEU A 16 -10.45 -11.61 8.85
CA LEU A 16 -9.59 -10.54 9.29
C LEU A 16 -10.42 -9.50 10.06
N GLU A 17 -10.05 -9.23 11.32
CA GLU A 17 -10.63 -8.10 12.08
C GLU A 17 -10.01 -6.80 11.58
N LEU A 18 -10.87 -5.85 11.20
CA LEU A 18 -10.47 -4.54 10.69
C LEU A 18 -10.33 -3.52 11.83
N PRO A 19 -9.55 -2.45 11.67
CA PRO A 19 -9.42 -1.37 12.65
C PRO A 19 -10.77 -0.75 13.09
N CYS A 20 -11.74 -0.69 12.17
CA CYS A 20 -13.09 -0.20 12.45
C CYS A 20 -13.97 -1.14 13.30
N GLY A 21 -13.47 -2.35 13.62
CA GLY A 21 -14.14 -3.38 14.41
C GLY A 21 -15.01 -4.36 13.61
N GLU A 22 -15.12 -4.18 12.30
CA GLU A 22 -15.79 -5.12 11.39
C GLU A 22 -14.87 -6.25 10.96
N SER A 23 -15.39 -7.27 10.28
CA SER A 23 -14.60 -8.38 9.76
C SER A 23 -14.68 -8.48 8.24
N LEU A 24 -13.54 -8.76 7.61
CA LEU A 24 -13.39 -8.99 6.18
C LEU A 24 -13.02 -10.46 5.93
N ASP A 25 -13.59 -11.08 4.90
CA ASP A 25 -13.05 -12.33 4.37
C ASP A 25 -11.98 -12.02 3.31
N PRO A 26 -10.72 -12.46 3.49
CA PRO A 26 -9.64 -12.28 2.51
C PRO A 26 -10.01 -12.75 1.09
N HIS A 27 -10.89 -13.75 0.95
CA HIS A 27 -11.33 -14.25 -0.36
C HIS A 27 -12.23 -13.27 -1.14
N GLU A 28 -12.73 -12.23 -0.49
CA GLU A 28 -13.50 -11.16 -1.13
C GLU A 28 -12.59 -10.10 -1.78
N ILE A 29 -11.28 -10.19 -1.58
CA ILE A 29 -10.31 -9.23 -2.13
C ILE A 29 -9.85 -9.65 -3.53
N ASP A 30 -10.29 -8.88 -4.52
CA ASP A 30 -9.75 -8.96 -5.87
C ASP A 30 -8.34 -8.35 -5.94
N LEU A 31 -7.45 -8.95 -6.74
CA LEU A 31 -6.09 -8.44 -6.95
C LEU A 31 -6.04 -7.04 -7.56
N GLY A 32 -7.12 -6.55 -8.17
CA GLY A 32 -7.22 -5.18 -8.69
C GLY A 32 -7.84 -4.18 -7.71
N MET A 33 -8.37 -4.64 -6.57
CA MET A 33 -9.15 -3.82 -5.66
C MET A 33 -8.28 -2.70 -5.06
N ARG A 34 -8.87 -1.50 -5.00
CA ARG A 34 -8.30 -0.34 -4.29
C ARG A 34 -8.96 -0.09 -2.96
N GLU A 35 -10.27 -0.33 -2.90
CA GLU A 35 -11.08 -0.04 -1.71
C GLU A 35 -12.08 -1.16 -1.47
N TYR A 36 -12.23 -1.53 -0.21
CA TYR A 36 -13.29 -2.40 0.27
C TYR A 36 -14.40 -1.55 0.87
N SER A 37 -15.65 -1.79 0.45
CA SER A 37 -16.83 -1.13 1.02
C SER A 37 -17.28 -1.88 2.27
N CYS A 38 -17.04 -1.30 3.44
CA CYS A 38 -17.23 -1.99 4.72
C CYS A 38 -18.65 -1.83 5.28
N SER A 39 -19.07 -2.78 6.12
CA SER A 39 -20.32 -2.74 6.88
C SER A 39 -20.39 -1.58 7.88
N CYS A 40 -19.25 -1.01 8.29
CA CYS A 40 -19.21 0.20 9.14
C CYS A 40 -19.78 1.45 8.42
N GLY A 41 -19.85 1.43 7.08
CA GLY A 41 -20.34 2.51 6.23
C GLY A 41 -19.25 3.27 5.46
N ASP A 42 -17.98 3.05 5.80
CA ASP A 42 -16.83 3.69 5.17
C ASP A 42 -16.15 2.77 4.13
N ARG A 43 -15.16 3.32 3.41
CA ARG A 43 -14.31 2.59 2.47
C ARG A 43 -12.90 2.46 3.05
N HIS A 44 -12.36 1.25 3.01
CA HIS A 44 -11.04 0.94 3.52
C HIS A 44 -10.09 0.67 2.35
N ALA A 45 -8.92 1.30 2.33
CA ALA A 45 -7.93 1.03 1.31
C ALA A 45 -7.45 -0.42 1.42
N VAL A 46 -7.22 -1.03 0.26
CA VAL A 46 -6.73 -2.40 0.13
C VAL A 46 -5.46 -2.39 -0.71
N VAL A 47 -4.43 -3.05 -0.20
CA VAL A 47 -3.17 -3.28 -0.90
C VAL A 47 -2.75 -4.73 -0.73
N THR A 48 -2.25 -5.34 -1.79
CA THR A 48 -1.67 -6.68 -1.76
C THR A 48 -0.22 -6.64 -2.21
N ASP A 49 0.60 -7.62 -1.84
CA ASP A 49 2.01 -7.70 -2.22
C ASP A 49 2.25 -7.77 -3.74
N VAL A 50 1.24 -8.21 -4.50
CA VAL A 50 1.29 -8.20 -5.97
C VAL A 50 1.17 -6.80 -6.60
N HIS A 51 0.74 -5.79 -5.84
CA HIS A 51 0.68 -4.42 -6.35
C HIS A 51 2.09 -3.84 -6.46
N PRO A 52 2.47 -3.25 -7.60
CA PRO A 52 3.77 -2.58 -7.69
C PRO A 52 3.75 -1.24 -6.94
N PRO A 53 4.91 -0.75 -6.45
CA PRO A 53 5.05 0.60 -5.90
C PRO A 53 4.58 1.69 -6.88
N SER A 54 4.61 1.38 -8.18
CA SER A 54 4.12 2.28 -9.24
C SER A 54 2.62 2.56 -9.16
N ARG A 55 1.89 1.87 -8.28
CA ARG A 55 0.53 2.24 -7.86
C ARG A 55 0.45 3.60 -7.16
N PHE A 56 1.51 4.00 -6.45
CA PHE A 56 1.53 5.23 -5.65
C PHE A 56 2.40 6.33 -6.26
N VAL A 57 3.47 5.97 -6.98
CA VAL A 57 4.43 6.95 -7.49
C VAL A 57 4.93 6.55 -8.89
N PRO A 58 5.50 7.47 -9.69
CA PRO A 58 6.02 7.14 -11.01
C PRO A 58 7.15 6.11 -10.94
N GLU A 59 7.28 5.26 -11.96
CA GLU A 59 8.33 4.23 -12.02
C GLU A 59 9.74 4.80 -11.93
N SER A 60 9.95 6.02 -12.43
CA SER A 60 11.25 6.71 -12.28
C SER A 60 11.60 6.98 -10.82
N LEU A 61 10.62 7.27 -9.97
CA LEU A 61 10.85 7.45 -8.53
C LEU A 61 11.04 6.09 -7.84
N VAL A 62 10.30 5.07 -8.26
CA VAL A 62 10.52 3.69 -7.77
C VAL A 62 11.96 3.25 -8.01
N ALA A 63 12.48 3.46 -9.23
CA ALA A 63 13.86 3.12 -9.57
C ALA A 63 14.89 3.85 -8.67
N VAL A 64 14.66 5.14 -8.38
CA VAL A 64 15.51 5.90 -7.45
C VAL A 64 15.45 5.32 -6.04
N LEU A 65 14.27 4.97 -5.53
CA LEU A 65 14.12 4.36 -4.22
C LEU A 65 14.81 3.00 -4.14
N GLN A 66 14.71 2.17 -5.18
CA GLN A 66 15.40 0.89 -5.25
C GLN A 66 16.93 1.02 -5.32
N GLU A 67 17.45 2.09 -5.93
CA GLU A 67 18.90 2.36 -5.98
C GLU A 67 19.43 2.93 -4.65
N THR A 68 18.61 3.67 -3.91
CA THR A 68 19.05 4.47 -2.76
C THR A 68 18.74 3.84 -1.41
N VAL A 69 17.70 3.01 -1.31
CA VAL A 69 17.25 2.39 -0.06
C VAL A 69 17.76 0.96 0.00
N ASP A 70 18.71 0.71 0.90
CA ASP A 70 19.15 -0.64 1.25
C ASP A 70 18.07 -1.35 2.07
N THR A 71 17.60 -2.51 1.60
CA THR A 71 16.67 -3.38 2.33
C THR A 71 17.46 -4.39 3.17
N ALA A 72 17.01 -4.63 4.40
CA ALA A 72 17.70 -5.51 5.36
C ALA A 72 16.99 -6.86 5.55
N ASP A 73 15.96 -7.12 4.76
CA ASP A 73 15.10 -8.30 4.85
C ASP A 73 15.34 -9.26 3.68
N ASP A 74 14.42 -10.21 3.50
CA ASP A 74 14.51 -11.23 2.45
C ASP A 74 14.07 -10.71 1.07
N PHE A 75 13.67 -9.44 0.95
CA PHE A 75 13.33 -8.82 -0.34
C PHE A 75 14.58 -8.22 -0.99
N ASP A 76 14.81 -8.57 -2.26
CA ASP A 76 15.98 -8.12 -3.03
C ASP A 76 16.00 -6.61 -3.30
N GLU A 77 14.83 -5.96 -3.34
CA GLU A 77 14.68 -4.55 -3.72
C GLU A 77 13.55 -3.86 -2.93
N PHE A 78 13.65 -2.53 -2.80
CA PHE A 78 12.56 -1.72 -2.27
C PHE A 78 11.25 -1.95 -3.05
N GLY A 79 10.14 -2.02 -2.34
CA GLY A 79 8.88 -2.54 -2.86
C GLY A 79 7.67 -2.18 -2.01
N THR A 80 6.49 -2.67 -2.41
CA THR A 80 5.22 -2.41 -1.71
C THR A 80 5.25 -2.87 -0.24
N PRO A 81 5.81 -4.03 0.13
CA PRO A 81 5.95 -4.40 1.54
C PRO A 81 6.70 -3.35 2.37
N HIS A 82 7.74 -2.73 1.80
CA HIS A 82 8.51 -1.67 2.46
C HIS A 82 7.70 -0.38 2.62
N LEU A 83 7.00 0.06 1.57
CA LEU A 83 6.12 1.22 1.64
C LEU A 83 5.05 1.05 2.72
N LEU A 84 4.38 -0.10 2.75
CA LEU A 84 3.34 -0.37 3.72
C LEU A 84 3.93 -0.62 5.12
N GLY A 85 5.18 -1.09 5.21
CA GLY A 85 5.97 -1.11 6.44
C GLY A 85 6.06 0.27 7.09
N ILE A 86 6.49 1.28 6.31
CA ILE A 86 6.60 2.67 6.79
C ILE A 86 5.22 3.22 7.20
N VAL A 87 4.16 2.92 6.43
CA VAL A 87 2.79 3.31 6.79
C VAL A 87 2.35 2.68 8.12
N MET A 88 2.65 1.40 8.35
CA MET A 88 2.32 0.72 9.61
C MET A 88 3.12 1.26 10.79
N GLU A 89 4.35 1.72 10.57
CA GLU A 89 5.16 2.38 11.61
C GLU A 89 4.54 3.70 12.05
N GLU A 90 4.02 4.50 11.12
CA GLU A 90 3.35 5.78 11.42
C GLU A 90 1.91 5.58 11.95
N PHE A 91 1.18 4.60 11.41
CA PHE A 91 -0.24 4.35 11.71
C PHE A 91 -0.50 2.92 12.23
N PRO A 92 0.07 2.51 13.38
CA PRO A 92 0.04 1.11 13.82
C PRO A 92 -1.36 0.59 14.19
N ASP A 93 -2.27 1.47 14.57
CA ASP A 93 -3.65 1.12 14.95
C ASP A 93 -4.65 1.26 13.80
N GLU A 94 -4.23 1.85 12.66
CA GLU A 94 -5.13 2.13 11.52
C GLU A 94 -4.87 1.20 10.34
N VAL A 95 -3.92 0.27 10.45
CA VAL A 95 -3.57 -0.69 9.39
C VAL A 95 -3.50 -2.09 9.97
N VAL A 96 -4.20 -3.03 9.34
CA VAL A 96 -4.07 -4.47 9.64
C VAL A 96 -3.40 -5.17 8.46
N VAL A 97 -2.52 -6.13 8.78
CA VAL A 97 -1.88 -7.00 7.80
C VAL A 97 -2.36 -8.44 8.00
N HIS A 98 -2.66 -9.12 6.89
CA HIS A 98 -3.01 -10.52 6.85
C HIS A 98 -2.00 -11.30 6.01
N ASP A 99 -1.44 -12.35 6.61
CA ASP A 99 -0.58 -13.32 5.94
C ASP A 99 -1.44 -14.44 5.33
N ALA A 100 -1.47 -14.48 4.00
CA ALA A 100 -2.17 -15.47 3.20
C ALA A 100 -1.20 -16.42 2.48
N SER A 101 0.07 -16.49 2.89
CA SER A 101 1.08 -17.34 2.24
C SER A 101 0.73 -18.84 2.24
N GLU A 102 -0.09 -19.29 3.18
CA GLU A 102 -0.61 -20.67 3.25
C GLU A 102 -1.95 -20.87 2.50
N ASP A 103 -2.54 -19.79 1.98
CA ASP A 103 -3.82 -19.81 1.27
C ASP A 103 -3.64 -19.65 -0.24
N GLY A 104 -3.55 -20.80 -0.92
CA GLY A 104 -3.41 -20.84 -2.38
C GLY A 104 -4.64 -20.38 -3.18
N ALA A 105 -5.75 -20.00 -2.53
CA ALA A 105 -6.98 -19.60 -3.22
C ALA A 105 -7.05 -18.10 -3.54
N VAL A 106 -6.32 -17.24 -2.81
CA VAL A 106 -6.46 -15.77 -2.91
C VAL A 106 -5.49 -15.10 -3.91
N GLY A 107 -4.36 -15.74 -4.21
CA GLY A 107 -3.43 -15.28 -5.26
C GLY A 107 -2.47 -14.14 -4.85
N TYR A 108 -2.42 -13.81 -3.56
CA TYR A 108 -1.46 -12.90 -2.94
C TYR A 108 -0.89 -13.55 -1.67
N THR A 109 0.24 -13.05 -1.15
CA THR A 109 0.83 -13.54 0.11
C THR A 109 0.58 -12.62 1.28
N LEU A 110 0.45 -11.31 1.03
CA LEU A 110 0.18 -10.31 2.06
C LEU A 110 -0.96 -9.40 1.61
N LEU A 111 -1.84 -9.08 2.55
CA LEU A 111 -2.94 -8.14 2.40
C LEU A 111 -2.86 -7.07 3.50
N TRP A 112 -2.84 -5.81 3.11
CA TRP A 112 -3.00 -4.67 4.00
C TRP A 112 -4.37 -4.03 3.81
N VAL A 113 -5.05 -3.75 4.92
CA VAL A 113 -6.32 -3.04 4.94
C VAL A 113 -6.24 -1.90 5.95
N THR A 114 -6.64 -0.70 5.53
CA THR A 114 -6.52 0.52 6.36
C THR A 114 -7.87 1.08 6.79
N ASP A 115 -7.95 1.77 7.92
CA ASP A 115 -9.18 2.44 8.38
C ASP A 115 -9.58 3.64 7.49
N PHE A 116 -8.65 4.14 6.68
CA PHE A 116 -8.90 5.23 5.72
C PHE A 116 -9.06 4.73 4.28
N GLU A 117 -9.62 5.59 3.42
CA GLU A 117 -9.86 5.30 2.00
C GLU A 117 -8.58 5.35 1.15
N ALA A 118 -8.60 4.79 -0.06
CA ALA A 118 -7.40 4.62 -0.89
C ALA A 118 -6.80 5.94 -1.39
N ARG A 119 -7.60 7.01 -1.52
CA ARG A 119 -7.03 8.35 -1.79
C ARG A 119 -6.18 8.81 -0.62
N ARG A 120 -6.68 8.68 0.60
CA ARG A 120 -5.94 9.08 1.81
C ARG A 120 -4.69 8.22 2.01
N LEU A 121 -4.77 6.91 1.79
CA LEU A 121 -3.58 6.05 1.80
C LEU A 121 -2.51 6.54 0.81
N HIS A 122 -2.93 6.94 -0.39
CA HIS A 122 -1.99 7.42 -1.41
C HIS A 122 -1.32 8.72 -1.00
N VAL A 123 -2.05 9.67 -0.41
CA VAL A 123 -1.47 10.89 0.18
C VAL A 123 -0.42 10.52 1.23
N VAL A 124 -0.80 9.68 2.20
CA VAL A 124 0.10 9.22 3.28
C VAL A 124 1.38 8.58 2.72
N VAL A 125 1.26 7.69 1.73
CA VAL A 125 2.43 7.04 1.11
C VAL A 125 3.36 8.07 0.47
N VAL A 126 2.82 9.07 -0.22
CA VAL A 126 3.65 10.11 -0.87
C VAL A 126 4.30 11.01 0.16
N GLU A 127 3.59 11.40 1.22
CA GLU A 127 4.14 12.16 2.35
C GLU A 127 5.32 11.41 2.99
N LEU A 128 5.14 10.13 3.30
CA LEU A 128 6.18 9.31 3.92
C LEU A 128 7.40 9.08 3.02
N ILE A 129 7.21 8.99 1.69
CA ILE A 129 8.34 8.94 0.74
C ILE A 129 9.11 10.26 0.76
N VAL A 130 8.42 11.39 0.77
CA VAL A 130 9.05 12.72 0.86
C VAL A 130 9.85 12.84 2.15
N GLU A 131 9.27 12.45 3.28
CA GLU A 131 9.96 12.45 4.57
C GLU A 131 11.18 11.52 4.60
N LEU A 132 11.09 10.35 3.96
CA LEU A 132 12.21 9.43 3.81
C LEU A 132 13.36 10.09 3.02
N MET A 133 13.04 10.77 1.92
CA MET A 133 14.03 11.49 1.10
C MET A 133 14.63 12.68 1.86
N GLU A 134 13.83 13.42 2.64
CA GLU A 134 14.30 14.49 3.53
C GLU A 134 15.34 13.96 4.52
N HIS A 135 15.06 12.84 5.18
CA HIS A 135 16.01 12.22 6.10
C HIS A 135 17.29 11.80 5.37
N ALA A 136 17.19 11.16 4.20
CA ALA A 136 18.36 10.74 3.43
C ALA A 136 19.25 11.92 3.01
N ILE A 137 18.65 13.00 2.51
CA ILE A 137 19.37 14.20 2.06
C ILE A 137 19.96 14.97 3.24
N SER A 138 19.29 15.02 4.39
CA SER A 138 19.81 15.66 5.60
C SER A 138 21.10 15.02 6.14
N HIS A 139 21.34 13.75 5.80
CA HIS A 139 22.58 13.03 6.10
C HIS A 139 23.69 13.21 5.05
N ALA A 140 23.40 13.84 3.91
CA ALA A 140 24.40 14.13 2.90
C ALA A 140 25.27 15.35 3.32
N ASP A 141 26.58 15.26 3.13
CA ASP A 141 27.54 16.32 3.50
C ASP A 141 27.50 17.56 2.56
N ASP A 142 26.51 17.68 1.67
CA ASP A 142 26.42 18.75 0.65
C ASP A 142 25.27 19.74 0.94
N GLY A 143 25.61 20.85 1.61
CA GLY A 143 24.64 21.86 2.06
C GLY A 143 23.89 22.61 0.95
N ASP A 144 24.42 22.63 -0.28
CA ASP A 144 23.73 23.25 -1.42
C ASP A 144 22.58 22.34 -1.90
N ALA A 145 22.78 21.02 -1.92
CA ALA A 145 21.75 20.05 -2.27
C ALA A 145 20.59 20.01 -1.26
N ILE A 146 20.90 20.17 0.04
CA ILE A 146 19.89 20.25 1.11
C ILE A 146 18.98 21.47 0.91
N THR A 147 19.55 22.64 0.66
CA THR A 147 18.78 23.90 0.52
C THR A 147 17.87 23.89 -0.71
N GLU A 148 18.35 23.33 -1.83
CA GLU A 148 17.56 23.19 -3.05
C GLU A 148 16.39 22.23 -2.86
N PHE A 149 16.61 21.09 -2.19
CA PHE A 149 15.56 20.12 -1.90
C PHE A 149 14.49 20.69 -0.97
N GLU A 150 14.89 21.32 0.15
CA GLU A 150 13.96 21.99 1.08
C GLU A 150 13.07 23.02 0.38
N THR A 151 13.64 23.78 -0.57
CA THR A 151 12.88 24.78 -1.34
C THR A 151 11.84 24.11 -2.25
N GLN A 152 12.23 23.04 -2.95
CA GLN A 152 11.31 22.29 -3.81
C GLN A 152 10.20 21.61 -2.99
N MET A 153 10.51 21.13 -1.78
CA MET A 153 9.51 20.50 -0.92
C MET A 153 8.47 21.49 -0.38
N LEU A 154 8.87 22.72 -0.06
CA LEU A 154 7.93 23.77 0.36
C LEU A 154 6.86 24.10 -0.70
N GLU A 155 7.17 23.87 -1.97
CA GLU A 155 6.27 24.14 -3.10
C GLU A 155 5.50 22.88 -3.55
N PHE A 156 5.83 21.71 -3.03
CA PHE A 156 5.22 20.45 -3.46
C PHE A 156 3.86 20.23 -2.79
N ASP A 157 2.81 20.23 -3.61
CA ASP A 157 1.45 19.93 -3.18
C ASP A 157 1.16 18.43 -3.37
N VAL A 158 1.25 17.67 -2.28
CA VAL A 158 1.05 16.21 -2.28
C VAL A 158 -0.37 15.85 -2.73
N GLU A 159 -1.40 16.56 -2.26
CA GLU A 159 -2.77 16.25 -2.63
C GLU A 159 -3.00 16.47 -4.13
N SER A 160 -2.49 17.57 -4.67
CA SER A 160 -2.56 17.87 -6.10
C SER A 160 -1.77 16.86 -6.94
N PHE A 161 -0.61 16.39 -6.46
CA PHE A 161 0.14 15.31 -7.08
C PHE A 161 -0.69 14.02 -7.11
N VAL A 162 -1.27 13.63 -5.98
CA VAL A 162 -2.09 12.40 -5.87
C VAL A 162 -3.29 12.47 -6.80
N ASP A 163 -4.03 13.58 -6.80
CA ASP A 163 -5.21 13.73 -7.65
C ASP A 163 -4.84 13.60 -9.14
N GLN A 164 -3.77 14.27 -9.58
CA GLN A 164 -3.27 14.14 -10.95
C GLN A 164 -2.78 12.73 -11.29
N TYR A 165 -2.03 12.09 -10.38
CA TYR A 165 -1.50 10.76 -10.61
C TYR A 165 -2.61 9.72 -10.72
N ARG A 166 -3.61 9.80 -9.84
CA ARG A 166 -4.78 8.92 -9.85
C ARG A 166 -5.62 9.13 -11.08
N ASP A 167 -5.83 10.38 -11.50
CA ASP A 167 -6.55 10.69 -12.74
C ASP A 167 -5.89 10.00 -13.93
N VAL A 168 -4.57 10.15 -14.11
CA VAL A 168 -3.83 9.50 -15.20
C VAL A 168 -3.97 7.98 -15.16
N ARG A 169 -3.82 7.38 -13.98
CA ARG A 169 -3.84 5.93 -13.77
C ARG A 169 -5.25 5.31 -13.81
N ASP A 170 -6.30 6.05 -13.51
CA ASP A 170 -7.68 5.58 -13.61
C ASP A 170 -8.14 5.49 -15.08
N PHE A 171 -7.43 6.11 -16.01
CA PHE A 171 -7.63 5.92 -17.46
C PHE A 171 -6.84 4.73 -18.05
N GLU A 172 -5.93 4.12 -17.30
CA GLU A 172 -5.12 2.96 -17.72
C GLU A 172 -5.87 1.65 -17.39
N SER A 173 -6.93 1.37 -18.16
CA SER A 173 -7.70 0.11 -18.10
C SER A 173 -6.87 -1.13 -18.48
N GLU A 174 -7.44 -2.33 -18.27
CA GLU A 174 -6.95 -3.71 -18.48
C GLU A 174 -6.19 -4.06 -19.80
N TYR A 175 -5.87 -3.09 -20.65
CA TYR A 175 -5.30 -3.26 -21.99
C TYR A 175 -3.91 -2.65 -22.21
N ASP A 176 -3.25 -1.99 -21.24
CA ASP A 176 -2.03 -1.26 -21.58
C ASP A 176 -0.70 -2.01 -21.33
N ALA A 177 0.14 -1.94 -22.36
CA ALA A 177 1.48 -2.49 -22.46
C ALA A 177 2.51 -1.43 -22.05
N PRO A 178 3.74 -1.81 -21.65
CA PRO A 178 4.75 -0.85 -21.22
C PRO A 178 5.11 0.13 -22.35
N VAL A 179 5.23 1.42 -22.00
CA VAL A 179 5.88 2.45 -22.83
C VAL A 179 7.35 2.60 -22.48
#